data_AF-A0A951DCG8-F1
#
_entry.id   AF-A0A951DCG8-F1
#
_cell.length_a   1.000
_cell.length_b   1.000
_cell.length_c   1.000
_cell.angle_alpha   90.00
_cell.angle_beta   90.00
_cell.angle_gamma   90.00
#
_symmetry.space_group_name_H-M   'P 1'
#
loop_
_entity.id
_entity.type
_entity.pdbx_description
1 polymer ?
#
loop_
_entity_poly.entity_id
_entity_poly.type
_entity_poly.pdbx_seq_one_letter_code
_entity_poly.pdbx_strand_id
1 'polypeptide(L)'
;GHWVSSVMSYLIITGSFACGMAFHNTTARYLYSLGREGLAPRALGRTHPRWKSPHIASIAQSVMAAIIIGLFAVFTGSNDPNSQAYLQLYGLMAVMGVIIILSVQAVVSLSVLVYYERFHRDEAHWWKTRLAPLLSFFSQAYVVYLLFTNISFLGGGYGYANWLGPIDAVVVLAGVGTAFYFKKYRPAKFEQAGRLINEGL
;
A
#
# COMPACT_ATOMS: atom_id res chain seq x y z
N GLY A 1 35.42 -4.34 10.80
CA GLY A 1 35.68 -5.47 11.73
C GLY A 1 34.45 -6.36 11.81
N HIS A 2 34.61 -7.66 12.06
CA HIS A 2 33.52 -8.64 12.06
C HIS A 2 32.32 -8.25 12.96
N TRP A 3 32.58 -7.56 14.09
CA TRP A 3 31.52 -7.08 14.99
C TRP A 3 30.54 -6.10 14.32
N VAL A 4 31.02 -5.23 13.42
CA VAL A 4 30.17 -4.27 12.70
C VAL A 4 29.22 -4.99 11.76
N SER A 5 29.72 -6.01 11.05
CA SER A 5 28.89 -6.83 10.15
C SER A 5 27.79 -7.58 10.91
N SER A 6 28.11 -8.15 12.08
CA SER A 6 27.13 -8.83 12.92
C SER A 6 26.06 -7.88 13.44
N VAL A 7 26.44 -6.70 13.93
CA VAL A 7 25.48 -5.69 14.40
C VAL A 7 24.58 -5.22 13.25
N MET A 8 25.14 -4.92 12.08
CA MET A 8 24.35 -4.56 10.90
C MET A 8 23.38 -5.67 10.49
N SER A 9 23.81 -6.93 10.53
CA SER A 9 22.95 -8.08 10.21
C SER A 9 21.76 -8.18 11.17
N TYR A 10 21.98 -8.02 12.48
CA TYR A 10 20.90 -8.02 13.46
C TYR A 10 19.93 -6.85 13.24
N LEU A 11 20.44 -5.65 12.96
CA LEU A 11 19.60 -4.47 12.69
C LEU A 11 18.76 -4.64 11.42
N ILE A 12 19.33 -5.22 10.36
CA ILE A 12 18.60 -5.48 9.11
C ILE A 12 17.48 -6.51 9.35
N ILE A 13 17.78 -7.62 10.04
CA ILE A 13 16.79 -8.68 10.28
C ILE A 13 15.64 -8.15 11.16
N THR A 14 15.97 -7.47 12.26
CA THR A 14 14.96 -6.92 13.17
C THR A 14 14.15 -5.79 12.53
N GLY A 15 14.79 -4.89 11.79
CA GLY A 15 14.13 -3.81 11.06
C GLY A 15 13.18 -4.34 9.98
N SER A 16 13.60 -5.32 9.20
CA SER A 16 12.74 -5.96 8.18
C SER A 16 11.55 -6.68 8.82
N PHE A 17 11.76 -7.40 9.92
CA PHE A 17 10.67 -8.04 10.65
C PHE A 17 9.67 -7.01 11.19
N ALA A 18 10.16 -5.92 11.80
CA ALA A 18 9.32 -4.84 12.32
C ALA A 18 8.50 -4.19 11.19
N CYS A 19 9.12 -3.92 10.04
CA CYS A 19 8.46 -3.39 8.85
C CYS A 19 7.36 -4.33 8.34
N GLY A 20 7.65 -5.62 8.19
CA GLY A 20 6.66 -6.62 7.78
C GLY A 20 5.47 -6.71 8.73
N MET A 21 5.72 -6.69 10.04
CA MET A 21 4.67 -6.66 11.06
C MET A 21 3.80 -5.38 10.99
N ALA A 22 4.41 -4.23 10.70
CA ALA A 22 3.68 -2.98 10.52
C ALA A 22 2.74 -3.03 9.31
N PHE A 23 3.21 -3.56 8.17
CA PHE A 23 2.36 -3.76 6.99
C PHE A 23 1.24 -4.77 7.24
N HIS A 24 1.54 -5.91 7.88
CA HIS A 24 0.54 -6.93 8.20
C HIS A 24 -0.61 -6.35 9.03
N ASN A 25 -0.27 -5.63 10.10
CA ASN A 25 -1.25 -5.00 10.98
C ASN A 25 -2.05 -3.89 10.27
N THR A 26 -1.38 -3.09 9.45
CA THR A 26 -2.04 -2.01 8.70
C THR A 26 -3.05 -2.57 7.72
N THR A 27 -2.65 -3.56 6.91
CA THR A 27 -3.55 -4.21 5.94
C THR A 27 -4.73 -4.89 6.62
N ALA A 28 -4.51 -5.61 7.73
CA ALA A 28 -5.59 -6.24 8.49
C ALA A 28 -6.61 -5.22 9.01
N ARG A 29 -6.16 -4.04 9.47
CA ARG A 29 -7.05 -2.95 9.90
C ARG A 29 -7.81 -2.33 8.73
N TYR A 30 -7.18 -2.13 7.57
CA TYR A 30 -7.87 -1.65 6.37
C TYR A 30 -8.94 -2.64 5.89
N LEU A 31 -8.61 -3.93 5.78
CA LEU A 31 -9.58 -4.97 5.39
C LEU A 31 -10.74 -5.08 6.38
N TYR A 32 -10.46 -4.95 7.67
CA TYR A 32 -11.49 -4.90 8.71
C TYR A 32 -12.44 -3.71 8.53
N SER A 33 -11.90 -2.50 8.35
CA SER A 33 -12.72 -1.30 8.10
C SER A 33 -13.57 -1.45 6.84
N LEU A 34 -12.99 -1.90 5.73
CA LEU A 34 -13.72 -2.16 4.48
C LEU A 34 -14.81 -3.23 4.63
N GLY A 35 -14.55 -4.28 5.41
CA GLY A 35 -15.53 -5.33 5.70
C GLY A 35 -16.68 -4.83 6.57
N ARG A 36 -16.39 -3.95 7.54
CA ARG A 36 -17.38 -3.32 8.43
C ARG A 36 -18.27 -2.32 7.68
N GLU A 37 -17.71 -1.61 6.71
CA GLU A 37 -18.42 -0.69 5.81
C GLU A 37 -19.17 -1.41 4.69
N GLY A 38 -19.04 -2.74 4.58
CA GLY A 38 -19.70 -3.53 3.55
C GLY A 38 -19.20 -3.23 2.12
N LEU A 39 -17.95 -2.75 2.02
CA LEU A 39 -17.18 -2.59 0.78
C LEU A 39 -16.42 -3.88 0.44
N ALA A 40 -16.04 -4.66 1.46
CA ALA A 40 -15.46 -6.00 1.34
C ALA A 40 -16.39 -7.07 1.97
N PRO A 41 -16.09 -8.37 1.85
CA PRO A 41 -16.88 -9.42 2.50
C PRO A 41 -17.09 -9.13 4.00
N ARG A 42 -18.35 -9.16 4.46
CA ARG A 42 -18.74 -8.81 5.84
C ARG A 42 -17.99 -9.62 6.91
N ALA A 43 -17.52 -10.81 6.56
CA ALA A 43 -16.71 -11.64 7.44
C ALA A 43 -15.40 -10.93 7.88
N LEU A 44 -14.77 -10.15 7.00
CA LEU A 44 -13.54 -9.41 7.32
C LEU A 44 -13.77 -8.35 8.40
N GLY A 45 -15.00 -7.82 8.51
CA GLY A 45 -15.40 -6.85 9.52
C GLY A 45 -15.70 -7.45 10.90
N ARG A 46 -15.41 -8.74 11.15
CA ARG A 46 -15.62 -9.37 12.46
C ARG A 46 -14.37 -9.29 13.33
N THR A 47 -14.58 -8.98 14.61
CA THR A 47 -13.52 -9.01 15.63
C THR A 47 -13.58 -10.29 16.46
N HIS A 48 -12.46 -10.65 17.09
CA HIS A 48 -12.39 -11.77 18.00
C HIS A 48 -13.28 -11.51 19.23
N PRO A 49 -14.11 -12.48 19.69
CA PRO A 49 -15.06 -12.24 20.78
C PRO A 49 -14.43 -11.69 22.07
N ARG A 50 -13.30 -12.30 22.50
CA ARG A 50 -12.52 -11.95 23.70
C ARG A 50 -11.55 -10.78 23.51
N TRP A 51 -10.64 -10.87 22.54
CA TRP A 51 -9.55 -9.91 22.34
C TRP A 51 -9.88 -8.71 21.46
N LYS A 52 -11.07 -8.69 20.84
CA LYS A 52 -11.55 -7.66 19.91
C LYS A 52 -10.61 -7.36 18.73
N SER A 53 -9.67 -8.25 18.43
CA SER A 53 -8.75 -8.13 17.30
C SER A 53 -9.41 -8.53 15.96
N PRO A 54 -9.03 -7.94 14.82
CA PRO A 54 -9.56 -8.28 13.50
C PRO A 54 -8.95 -9.60 12.97
N HIS A 55 -9.22 -10.70 13.67
CA HIS A 55 -8.58 -12.00 13.41
C HIS A 55 -8.85 -12.54 12.00
N ILE A 56 -10.08 -12.38 11.46
CA ILE A 56 -10.42 -12.86 10.11
C ILE A 56 -9.63 -12.10 9.04
N ALA A 57 -9.51 -10.77 9.18
CA ALA A 57 -8.72 -9.94 8.28
C ALA A 57 -7.22 -10.26 8.35
N SER A 58 -6.71 -10.52 9.57
CA SER A 58 -5.31 -10.94 9.77
C SER A 58 -5.02 -12.29 9.11
N ILE A 59 -5.91 -13.28 9.29
CA ILE A 59 -5.79 -14.61 8.64
C ILE A 59 -5.84 -14.46 7.13
N ALA A 60 -6.78 -13.68 6.59
CA ALA A 60 -6.87 -13.44 5.15
C ALA A 60 -5.57 -12.86 4.59
N GLN A 61 -4.96 -11.89 5.30
CA GLN A 61 -3.67 -11.31 4.91
C GLN A 61 -2.53 -12.33 4.98
N SER A 62 -2.47 -13.16 6.03
CA SER A 62 -1.45 -14.21 6.16
C SER A 62 -1.58 -15.27 5.06
N VAL A 63 -2.81 -15.68 4.73
CA VAL A 63 -3.08 -16.63 3.64
C VAL A 63 -2.67 -16.04 2.30
N MET A 64 -3.01 -14.77 2.04
CA MET A 64 -2.58 -14.08 0.82
C MET A 64 -1.05 -14.01 0.71
N ALA A 65 -0.36 -13.66 1.80
CA ALA A 65 1.10 -13.64 1.84
C ALA A 65 1.69 -15.05 1.58
N ALA A 66 1.14 -16.09 2.21
CA ALA A 66 1.58 -17.47 2.01
C ALA A 66 1.37 -17.94 0.55
N ILE A 67 0.26 -17.55 -0.09
CA ILE A 67 0.00 -17.82 -1.50
C ILE A 67 1.05 -17.14 -2.38
N ILE A 68 1.33 -15.85 -2.15
CA ILE A 68 2.34 -15.12 -2.94
C ILE A 68 3.71 -15.78 -2.79
N ILE A 69 4.13 -16.08 -1.55
CA ILE A 69 5.39 -16.78 -1.30
C ILE A 69 5.42 -18.15 -1.98
N GLY A 70 4.33 -18.92 -1.91
CA GLY A 70 4.21 -20.23 -2.56
C GLY A 70 4.28 -20.14 -4.08
N LEU A 71 3.63 -19.15 -4.69
CA LEU A 71 3.71 -18.90 -6.13
C LEU A 71 5.15 -18.55 -6.54
N PHE A 72 5.83 -17.67 -5.81
CA PHE A 72 7.25 -17.39 -6.08
C PHE A 72 8.12 -18.64 -5.89
N ALA A 73 7.88 -19.45 -4.85
CA ALA A 73 8.62 -20.68 -4.64
C ALA A 73 8.45 -21.67 -5.80
N VAL A 74 7.27 -21.73 -6.43
CA VAL A 74 6.99 -22.63 -7.57
C VAL A 74 7.50 -22.05 -8.90
N PHE A 75 7.28 -20.77 -9.18
CA PHE A 75 7.58 -20.16 -10.48
C PHE A 75 9.00 -19.59 -10.61
N THR A 76 9.58 -19.14 -9.49
CA THR A 76 10.92 -18.54 -9.44
C THR A 76 11.88 -19.31 -8.56
N GLY A 77 11.46 -20.47 -8.01
CA GLY A 77 12.29 -21.35 -7.21
C GLY A 77 13.53 -21.78 -7.97
N SER A 78 14.66 -21.13 -7.67
CA SER A 78 15.97 -21.53 -8.13
C SER A 78 16.50 -22.67 -7.27
N ASN A 79 17.02 -23.73 -7.89
CA ASN A 79 17.78 -24.79 -7.21
C ASN A 79 19.16 -24.33 -6.70
N ASP A 80 19.40 -23.02 -6.62
CA ASP A 80 20.67 -22.42 -6.21
C ASP A 80 20.57 -21.92 -4.76
N PRO A 81 21.29 -22.53 -3.80
CA PRO A 81 21.35 -22.09 -2.41
C PRO A 81 21.87 -20.66 -2.22
N ASN A 82 22.51 -20.07 -3.24
CA ASN A 82 23.04 -18.69 -3.21
C ASN A 82 22.09 -17.67 -3.83
N SER A 83 20.96 -18.12 -4.37
CA SER A 83 19.93 -17.24 -4.91
C SER A 83 19.40 -16.33 -3.81
N GLN A 84 19.42 -15.02 -4.09
CA GLN A 84 18.93 -14.00 -3.18
C GLN A 84 17.40 -13.96 -3.20
N ALA A 85 16.74 -15.06 -2.81
CA ALA A 85 15.30 -15.17 -2.72
C ALA A 85 14.72 -14.04 -1.87
N TYR A 86 15.43 -13.61 -0.82
CA TYR A 86 15.07 -12.45 -0.05
C TYR A 86 15.04 -11.16 -0.88
N LEU A 87 16.07 -10.86 -1.68
CA LEU A 87 16.08 -9.65 -2.52
C LEU A 87 15.01 -9.72 -3.61
N GLN A 88 14.77 -10.89 -4.20
CA GLN A 88 13.76 -11.08 -5.23
C GLN A 88 12.33 -10.94 -4.68
N LEU A 89 12.01 -11.61 -3.57
CA LEU A 89 10.67 -11.54 -2.98
C LEU A 89 10.46 -10.24 -2.21
N TYR A 90 11.30 -9.97 -1.21
CA TYR A 90 11.09 -8.83 -0.33
C TYR A 90 11.44 -7.51 -1.02
N GLY A 91 12.57 -7.44 -1.74
CA GLY A 91 13.02 -6.22 -2.40
C GLY A 91 12.05 -5.77 -3.50
N LEU A 92 11.69 -6.65 -4.44
CA LEU A 92 10.79 -6.30 -5.53
C LEU A 92 9.37 -6.00 -5.05
N MET A 93 8.86 -6.73 -4.05
CA MET A 93 7.55 -6.42 -3.43
C MET A 93 7.58 -5.09 -2.68
N ALA A 94 8.69 -4.72 -2.05
CA ALA A 94 8.84 -3.42 -1.44
C ALA A 94 8.81 -2.30 -2.48
N VAL A 95 9.47 -2.47 -3.64
CA VAL A 95 9.41 -1.51 -4.75
C VAL A 95 7.98 -1.32 -5.24
N MET A 96 7.24 -2.41 -5.45
CA MET A 96 5.83 -2.41 -5.82
C MET A 96 4.98 -1.62 -4.79
N GLY A 97 5.18 -1.91 -3.51
CA GLY A 97 4.51 -1.21 -2.42
C GLY A 97 4.80 0.30 -2.41
N VAL A 98 6.04 0.70 -2.69
CA VAL A 98 6.43 2.12 -2.77
C VAL A 98 5.73 2.82 -3.93
N ILE A 99 5.66 2.19 -5.11
CA ILE A 99 4.97 2.76 -6.28
C ILE A 99 3.49 3.02 -5.95
N ILE A 100 2.81 2.03 -5.36
CA ILE A 100 1.40 2.15 -4.96
C ILE A 100 1.22 3.25 -3.91
N ILE A 101 2.04 3.25 -2.85
CA ILE A 101 1.92 4.23 -1.76
C ILE A 101 2.15 5.65 -2.27
N LEU A 102 3.18 5.89 -3.10
CA LEU A 102 3.44 7.21 -3.68
C LEU A 102 2.30 7.65 -4.60
N SER A 103 1.73 6.72 -5.37
CA SER A 103 0.57 7.02 -6.23
C SER A 103 -0.65 7.44 -5.41
N VAL A 104 -0.94 6.71 -4.32
CA VAL A 104 -2.03 7.06 -3.40
C VAL A 104 -1.77 8.40 -2.73
N GLN A 105 -0.54 8.66 -2.26
CA GLN A 105 -0.17 9.93 -1.66
C GLN A 105 -0.31 11.11 -2.64
N ALA A 106 -0.04 10.88 -3.94
CA ALA A 106 -0.23 11.91 -4.96
C ALA A 106 -1.71 12.25 -5.12
N VAL A 107 -2.58 11.23 -5.18
CA VAL A 107 -4.04 11.41 -5.23
C VAL A 107 -4.54 12.12 -3.96
N VAL A 108 -4.01 11.79 -2.78
CA VAL A 108 -4.34 12.47 -1.52
C VAL A 108 -3.91 13.93 -1.55
N SER A 109 -2.70 14.24 -2.04
CA SER A 109 -2.21 15.62 -2.17
C SER A 109 -3.13 16.47 -3.06
N LEU A 110 -3.58 15.90 -4.18
CA LEU A 110 -4.58 16.55 -5.04
C LEU A 110 -5.95 16.68 -4.34
N SER A 111 -6.35 15.66 -3.58
CA SER A 111 -7.63 15.66 -2.84
C SER A 111 -7.68 16.76 -1.78
N VAL A 112 -6.57 17.03 -1.07
CA VAL A 112 -6.47 18.12 -0.09
C VAL A 112 -6.68 19.47 -0.77
N LEU A 113 -6.02 19.70 -1.91
CA LEU A 113 -6.18 20.94 -2.69
C LEU A 113 -7.65 21.16 -3.08
N VAL A 114 -8.28 20.15 -3.67
CA VAL A 114 -9.69 20.22 -4.10
C VAL A 114 -10.64 20.38 -2.91
N TYR A 115 -10.38 19.71 -1.80
CA TYR A 115 -11.23 19.75 -0.61
C TYR A 115 -11.30 21.16 -0.01
N TYR A 116 -10.15 21.81 0.19
CA TYR A 116 -10.12 23.16 0.74
C TYR A 116 -10.65 24.21 -0.24
N GLU A 117 -10.37 24.09 -1.53
CA GLU A 117 -10.93 25.01 -2.52
C GLU A 117 -12.45 24.91 -2.66
N ARG A 118 -13.01 23.73 -2.40
CA ARG A 118 -14.45 23.47 -2.56
C ARG A 118 -15.27 23.72 -1.30
N PHE A 119 -14.74 23.42 -0.11
CA PHE A 119 -15.52 23.43 1.14
C PHE A 119 -15.08 24.45 2.18
N HIS A 120 -13.79 24.83 2.21
CA HIS A 120 -13.23 25.71 3.25
C HIS A 120 -12.30 26.77 2.64
N ARG A 121 -12.80 27.45 1.61
CA ARG A 121 -12.00 28.41 0.84
C ARG A 121 -11.51 29.58 1.69
N ASP A 122 -12.26 29.94 2.73
CA ASP A 122 -11.95 31.04 3.65
C ASP A 122 -10.83 30.70 4.64
N GLU A 123 -10.58 29.41 4.89
CA GLU A 123 -9.48 28.90 5.73
C GLU A 123 -8.24 28.51 4.89
N ALA A 124 -8.31 28.64 3.57
CA ALA A 124 -7.26 28.20 2.67
C ALA A 124 -6.02 29.10 2.76
N HIS A 125 -4.94 28.58 3.34
CA HIS A 125 -3.66 29.25 3.41
C HIS A 125 -2.81 28.96 2.17
N TRP A 126 -2.28 29.99 1.51
CA TRP A 126 -1.55 29.84 0.24
C TRP A 126 -0.38 28.86 0.32
N TRP A 127 0.35 28.84 1.45
CA TRP A 127 1.48 27.93 1.64
C TRP A 127 1.03 26.50 2.00
N LYS A 128 0.26 26.36 3.09
CA LYS A 128 -0.09 25.04 3.66
C LYS A 128 -1.09 24.27 2.81
N THR A 129 -1.96 24.98 2.12
CA THR A 129 -3.14 24.39 1.48
C THR A 129 -3.02 24.34 -0.05
N ARG A 130 -2.12 25.15 -0.64
CA ARG A 130 -1.86 25.14 -2.09
C ARG A 130 -0.44 24.71 -2.43
N LEU A 131 0.57 25.45 -1.97
CA LEU A 131 1.95 25.20 -2.41
C LEU A 131 2.49 23.86 -1.90
N ALA A 132 2.31 23.55 -0.61
CA ALA A 132 2.81 22.31 -0.02
C ALA A 132 2.18 21.04 -0.66
N PRO A 133 0.85 20.96 -0.86
CA PRO A 133 0.24 19.83 -1.58
C PRO A 133 0.67 19.74 -3.05
N LEU A 134 0.81 20.86 -3.76
CA LEU A 134 1.28 20.85 -5.16
C LEU A 134 2.72 20.35 -5.26
N LEU A 135 3.61 20.84 -4.40
CA LEU A 135 5.00 20.38 -4.35
C LEU A 135 5.07 18.88 -4.01
N SER A 136 4.26 18.41 -3.07
CA SER A 136 4.12 16.99 -2.74
C SER A 136 3.67 16.18 -3.96
N PHE A 137 2.63 16.63 -4.67
CA PHE A 137 2.11 15.96 -5.87
C PHE A 137 3.17 15.82 -6.96
N PHE A 138 3.84 16.91 -7.32
CA PHE A 138 4.87 16.87 -8.37
C PHE A 138 6.09 16.04 -7.95
N SER A 139 6.50 16.13 -6.68
CA SER A 139 7.59 15.30 -6.15
C SER A 139 7.25 13.81 -6.21
N GLN A 140 6.07 13.42 -5.75
CA GLN A 140 5.62 12.02 -5.78
C GLN A 140 5.46 11.50 -7.21
N ALA A 141 4.88 12.30 -8.11
CA ALA A 141 4.78 11.94 -9.53
C ALA A 141 6.16 11.76 -10.17
N TYR A 142 7.12 12.62 -9.84
CA TYR A 142 8.49 12.51 -10.33
C TYR A 142 9.20 11.27 -9.80
N VAL A 143 9.06 10.94 -8.51
CA VAL A 143 9.65 9.71 -7.94
C VAL A 143 9.03 8.47 -8.57
N VAL A 144 7.71 8.44 -8.76
CA VAL A 144 7.05 7.33 -9.45
C VAL A 144 7.61 7.18 -10.86
N TYR A 145 7.74 8.27 -11.62
CA TYR A 145 8.38 8.26 -12.94
C TYR A 145 9.82 7.72 -12.91
N LEU A 146 10.62 8.10 -11.91
CA LEU A 146 11.98 7.57 -11.74
C LEU A 146 11.99 6.07 -11.44
N LEU A 147 11.04 5.57 -10.64
CA LEU A 147 10.94 4.14 -10.33
C LEU A 147 10.61 3.32 -11.58
N PHE A 148 9.70 3.80 -12.42
CA PHE A 148 9.37 3.13 -13.69
C PHE A 148 10.52 3.15 -14.69
N THR A 149 11.23 4.28 -14.81
CA THR A 149 12.36 4.39 -15.75
C THR A 149 13.60 3.61 -15.28
N ASN A 150 13.76 3.41 -13.98
CA ASN A 150 14.88 2.66 -13.38
C ASN A 150 14.47 1.25 -12.90
N ILE A 151 13.35 0.71 -13.37
CA ILE A 151 12.85 -0.59 -12.91
C ILE A 151 13.78 -1.75 -13.31
N SER A 152 14.55 -1.59 -14.39
CA SER A 152 15.57 -2.55 -14.81
C SER A 152 16.74 -2.63 -13.82
N PHE A 153 17.15 -1.48 -13.27
CA PHE A 153 18.18 -1.39 -12.22
C PHE A 153 17.68 -1.94 -10.89
N LEU A 154 16.50 -1.51 -10.46
CA LEU A 154 15.86 -2.00 -9.21
C LEU A 154 15.48 -3.48 -9.30
N GLY A 155 15.14 -3.92 -10.51
CA GLY A 155 14.73 -5.27 -10.86
C GLY A 155 15.85 -6.30 -10.90
N GLY A 156 17.12 -5.89 -10.76
CA GLY A 156 18.27 -6.80 -10.73
C GLY A 156 18.40 -7.70 -11.97
N GLY A 157 17.80 -7.32 -13.10
CA GLY A 157 17.77 -8.14 -14.32
C GLY A 157 16.71 -9.25 -14.36
N TYR A 158 15.84 -9.37 -13.35
CA TYR A 158 14.77 -10.37 -13.34
C TYR A 158 13.62 -9.99 -14.27
N GLY A 159 13.20 -10.89 -15.16
CA GLY A 159 12.09 -10.65 -16.08
C GLY A 159 10.75 -10.32 -15.41
N TYR A 160 10.57 -10.74 -14.14
CA TYR A 160 9.41 -10.39 -13.33
C TYR A 160 9.32 -8.88 -13.02
N ALA A 161 10.45 -8.17 -12.90
CA ALA A 161 10.45 -6.74 -12.58
C ALA A 161 9.70 -5.90 -13.61
N ASN A 162 9.68 -6.33 -14.87
CA ASN A 162 8.95 -5.65 -15.95
C ASN A 162 7.42 -5.70 -15.77
N TRP A 163 6.91 -6.68 -15.02
CA TRP A 163 5.47 -6.82 -14.77
C TRP A 163 4.98 -5.98 -13.59
N LEU A 164 5.88 -5.56 -12.68
CA LEU A 164 5.53 -4.74 -11.53
C LEU A 164 4.80 -3.46 -11.95
N GLY A 165 5.37 -2.75 -12.92
CA GLY A 165 4.83 -1.48 -13.37
C GLY A 165 3.40 -1.56 -13.92
N PRO A 166 3.11 -2.44 -14.91
CA PRO A 166 1.77 -2.67 -15.41
C PRO A 166 0.78 -3.13 -14.32
N ILE A 167 1.21 -4.01 -13.41
CA ILE A 167 0.37 -4.49 -12.30
C ILE A 167 0.00 -3.31 -11.40
N ASP A 168 0.96 -2.48 -11.02
CA ASP A 168 0.72 -1.31 -10.16
C ASP A 168 -0.20 -0.30 -10.83
N ALA A 169 0.00 -0.02 -12.12
CA ALA A 169 -0.87 0.85 -12.89
C ALA A 169 -2.31 0.32 -12.89
N VAL A 170 -2.51 -0.98 -13.11
CA VAL A 170 -3.83 -1.61 -13.07
C VAL A 170 -4.45 -1.50 -11.68
N VAL A 171 -3.68 -1.74 -10.61
CA VAL A 171 -4.17 -1.63 -9.22
C VAL A 171 -4.61 -0.20 -8.91
N VAL A 172 -3.81 0.81 -9.27
CA VAL A 172 -4.14 2.23 -9.06
C VAL A 172 -5.38 2.61 -9.86
N LEU A 173 -5.45 2.25 -11.14
CA LEU A 173 -6.60 2.55 -12.00
C LEU A 173 -7.86 1.84 -11.53
N ALA A 174 -7.77 0.59 -11.06
CA ALA A 174 -8.89 -0.14 -10.48
C ALA A 174 -9.37 0.50 -9.17
N GLY A 175 -8.44 0.96 -8.32
CA GLY A 175 -8.76 1.70 -7.09
C GLY A 175 -9.51 3.00 -7.38
N VAL A 176 -8.99 3.81 -8.31
CA VAL A 176 -9.65 5.05 -8.75
C VAL A 176 -11.01 4.76 -9.41
N GLY A 177 -11.07 3.75 -10.28
CA GLY A 177 -12.29 3.34 -10.98
C GLY A 177 -13.38 2.84 -10.03
N THR A 178 -13.03 2.04 -9.04
CA THR A 178 -13.98 1.57 -8.01
C THR A 178 -14.52 2.72 -7.16
N ALA A 179 -13.68 3.71 -6.83
CA ALA A 179 -14.14 4.92 -6.13
C ALA A 179 -15.18 5.70 -6.95
N PHE A 180 -14.93 5.93 -8.25
CA PHE A 180 -15.90 6.59 -9.13
C PHE A 180 -17.15 5.73 -9.38
N TYR A 181 -17.00 4.41 -9.45
CA TYR A 181 -18.13 3.49 -9.58
C TYR A 181 -19.06 3.56 -8.37
N PHE A 182 -18.52 3.54 -7.14
CA PHE A 182 -19.33 3.68 -5.93
C PHE A 182 -20.03 5.05 -5.87
N LYS A 183 -19.34 6.12 -6.27
CA LYS A 183 -19.94 7.45 -6.37
C LYS A 183 -21.13 7.51 -7.34
N LYS A 184 -21.06 6.79 -8.47
CA LYS A 184 -22.10 6.82 -9.51
C LYS A 184 -23.26 5.84 -9.28
N TYR A 185 -22.97 4.60 -8.88
CA TYR A 185 -23.96 3.50 -8.86
C TYR A 185 -24.42 3.10 -7.46
N ARG A 186 -23.68 3.46 -6.39
CA ARG A 186 -24.08 3.18 -5.00
C ARG A 186 -23.78 4.38 -4.09
N PRO A 187 -24.39 5.55 -4.36
CA PRO A 187 -24.10 6.79 -3.62
C PRO A 187 -24.34 6.63 -2.12
N ALA A 188 -25.36 5.86 -1.70
CA ALA A 188 -25.61 5.58 -0.28
C ALA A 188 -24.43 4.88 0.42
N LYS A 189 -23.73 3.96 -0.24
CA LYS A 189 -22.52 3.33 0.33
C LYS A 189 -21.32 4.29 0.33
N PHE A 190 -21.21 5.12 -0.70
CA PHE A 190 -20.16 6.13 -0.81
C PHE A 190 -20.28 7.21 0.28
N GLU A 191 -21.50 7.68 0.55
CA GLU A 191 -21.78 8.60 1.65
C GLU A 191 -21.55 7.97 3.02
N GLN A 192 -21.93 6.70 3.21
CA GLN A 192 -21.70 5.99 4.46
C GLN A 192 -20.20 5.82 4.78
N ALA A 193 -19.37 5.59 3.77
CA ALA A 193 -17.91 5.58 3.90
C ALA A 193 -17.35 6.97 4.28
N GLY A 194 -17.90 8.06 3.72
CA GLY A 194 -17.49 9.42 4.07
C GLY A 194 -17.98 9.90 5.44
N ARG A 195 -19.12 9.41 5.91
CA ARG A 195 -19.78 9.87 7.14
C ARG A 195 -19.05 9.43 8.41
N LEU A 196 -18.47 8.22 8.42
CA LEU A 196 -17.67 7.70 9.54
C LEU A 196 -16.32 8.41 9.69
N ILE A 197 -15.80 9.03 8.62
CA ILE A 197 -14.59 9.87 8.69
C ILE A 197 -14.90 11.21 9.36
N ASN A 198 -16.10 11.76 9.13
CA ASN A 198 -16.54 13.03 9.69
C ASN A 198 -17.07 12.92 11.14
N GLU A 199 -17.63 11.76 11.51
CA GLU A 199 -18.22 11.60 12.85
C GLU A 199 -17.18 11.27 13.93
N GLY A 200 -15.91 11.03 13.57
CA GLY A 200 -14.87 10.72 14.53
C GLY A 200 -15.12 9.40 15.26
N LEU A 201 -14.06 8.66 15.57
CA LEU A 201 -14.09 7.85 16.77
C LEU A 201 -13.81 8.77 17.96
#